data_AF-A0A258YTP0-F1
#
_entry.id   AF-A0A258YTP0-F1
#
_cell.length_a   1.000
_cell.length_b   1.000
_cell.length_c   1.000
_cell.angle_alpha   90.00
_cell.angle_beta   90.00
_cell.angle_gamma   90.00
#
_symmetry.space_group_name_H-M   'P 1'
#
loop_
_entity.id
_entity.type
_entity.pdbx_description
1 polymer ?
#
loop_
_entity_poly.entity_id
_entity_poly.type
_entity_poly.pdbx_seq_one_letter_code
_entity_poly.pdbx_strand_id
1 'polypeptide(L)'
;MTFKKSLAAVSFGLLFAAIAPAQAAVQNYTFSGAIDAGSLLNESYAGSFSFDDAALTGAGAEWLAVDSLSITFMGSTFTQADAAVDSIAEVGYYDGAFLGLSFSVDSAAYPFTFVTGSVDTSDAFFTTDSSSGSLTYAAAVPEPKDWMLILAGIGLVGVMVERGKRRRV
;
A
#
# COMPACT_ATOMS: atom_id res chain seq x y z
N MET A 1 -28.74 26.63 -58.27
CA MET A 1 -28.79 25.44 -57.39
C MET A 1 -27.58 25.56 -56.46
N THR A 2 -27.76 26.11 -55.26
CA THR A 2 -26.63 26.57 -54.43
C THR A 2 -26.82 26.07 -53.00
N PHE A 3 -26.06 25.04 -52.63
CA PHE A 3 -26.04 24.45 -51.28
C PHE A 3 -25.28 25.37 -50.32
N LYS A 4 -25.95 25.85 -49.26
CA LYS A 4 -25.28 26.49 -48.11
C LYS A 4 -24.91 25.39 -47.10
N LYS A 5 -23.61 25.09 -46.99
CA LYS A 5 -23.06 24.24 -45.93
C LYS A 5 -22.69 25.15 -44.74
N SER A 6 -23.48 25.12 -43.67
CA SER A 6 -23.06 25.70 -42.39
C SER A 6 -22.07 24.76 -41.72
N LEU A 7 -20.83 25.19 -41.62
CA LEU A 7 -19.77 24.55 -40.85
C LEU A 7 -19.94 24.98 -39.38
N ALA A 8 -20.52 24.11 -38.55
CA ALA A 8 -20.54 24.31 -37.10
C ALA A 8 -19.17 23.88 -36.54
N ALA A 9 -18.37 24.86 -36.12
CA ALA A 9 -17.11 24.63 -35.44
C ALA A 9 -17.38 24.03 -34.04
N VAL A 10 -16.92 22.79 -33.82
CA VAL A 10 -16.91 22.17 -32.49
C VAL A 10 -15.56 22.49 -31.86
N SER A 11 -15.56 23.43 -30.92
CA SER A 11 -14.40 23.76 -30.09
C SER A 11 -14.06 22.57 -29.18
N PHE A 12 -12.88 21.99 -29.38
CA PHE A 12 -12.31 20.95 -28.53
C PHE A 12 -11.85 21.60 -27.22
N GLY A 13 -12.68 21.52 -26.17
CA GLY A 13 -12.30 21.93 -24.83
C GLY A 13 -11.33 20.90 -24.25
N LEU A 14 -10.09 21.32 -24.01
CA LEU A 14 -9.08 20.59 -23.25
C LEU A 14 -9.65 20.19 -21.89
N LEU A 15 -10.03 18.91 -21.74
CA LEU A 15 -10.16 18.28 -20.43
C LEU A 15 -8.74 18.03 -19.92
N PHE A 16 -8.16 19.04 -19.26
CA PHE A 16 -7.15 18.76 -18.25
C PHE A 16 -7.84 17.92 -17.19
N ALA A 17 -7.70 16.59 -17.28
CA ALA A 17 -7.83 15.75 -16.11
C ALA A 17 -6.79 16.27 -15.12
N ALA A 18 -7.26 16.98 -14.10
CA ALA A 18 -6.41 17.31 -12.97
C ALA A 18 -5.89 15.98 -12.44
N ILE A 19 -4.61 15.70 -12.69
CA ILE A 19 -3.88 14.69 -11.95
C ILE A 19 -3.91 15.24 -10.53
N ALA A 20 -4.85 14.76 -9.71
CA ALA A 20 -4.81 15.07 -8.30
C ALA A 20 -3.41 14.66 -7.82
N PRO A 21 -2.69 15.51 -7.08
CA PRO A 21 -1.47 15.06 -6.43
C PRO A 21 -1.86 13.84 -5.59
N ALA A 22 -1.07 12.76 -5.66
CA ALA A 22 -1.20 11.64 -4.75
C ALA A 22 -1.19 12.25 -3.34
N GLN A 23 -2.36 12.31 -2.71
CA GLN A 23 -2.44 12.83 -1.37
C GLN A 23 -1.87 11.77 -0.45
N ALA A 24 -1.00 12.21 0.47
CA ALA A 24 -0.64 11.52 1.70
C ALA A 24 -1.77 10.59 2.13
N ALA A 25 -1.55 9.30 1.94
CA ALA A 25 -2.52 8.26 2.24
C ALA A 25 -1.96 7.46 3.42
N VAL A 26 -2.81 7.26 4.43
CA VAL A 26 -2.50 6.27 5.46
C VAL A 26 -2.56 4.90 4.81
N GLN A 27 -1.39 4.32 4.61
CA GLN A 27 -1.26 2.99 4.05
C GLN A 27 -1.45 1.98 5.15
N ASN A 28 -2.26 0.97 4.88
CA ASN A 28 -2.54 -0.13 5.81
C ASN A 28 -2.04 -1.42 5.20
N TYR A 29 -1.20 -2.15 5.93
CA TYR A 29 -0.66 -3.43 5.50
C TYR A 29 -1.02 -4.50 6.51
N THR A 30 -1.27 -5.69 5.98
CA THR A 30 -1.28 -6.92 6.76
C THR A 30 -0.09 -7.76 6.33
N PHE A 31 0.43 -8.56 7.25
CA PHE A 31 1.49 -9.50 6.94
C PHE A 31 1.26 -10.81 7.67
N SER A 32 1.81 -11.87 7.10
CA SER A 32 1.79 -13.20 7.70
C SER A 32 2.97 -14.02 7.22
N GLY A 33 3.33 -15.02 8.01
CA GLY A 33 4.38 -15.96 7.65
C GLY A 33 4.36 -17.19 8.54
N ALA A 34 5.23 -18.13 8.19
CA ALA A 34 5.49 -19.33 8.97
C ALA A 34 6.99 -19.55 9.08
N ILE A 35 7.41 -20.06 10.24
CA ILE A 35 8.77 -20.48 10.51
C ILE A 35 9.04 -21.79 9.75
N ASP A 36 10.03 -21.74 8.86
CA ASP A 36 10.40 -22.83 7.96
C ASP A 36 11.77 -23.44 8.26
N ALA A 37 12.51 -22.86 9.22
CA ALA A 37 13.73 -23.43 9.76
C ALA A 37 13.89 -23.12 11.26
N GLY A 38 14.51 -24.04 12.00
CA GLY A 38 14.87 -23.85 13.40
C GLY A 38 14.04 -24.61 14.42
N SER A 39 14.12 -24.19 15.68
CA SER A 39 13.47 -24.86 16.82
C SER A 39 11.96 -24.64 16.89
N LEU A 40 11.47 -23.56 16.27
CA LEU A 40 10.05 -23.17 16.25
C LEU A 40 9.37 -23.54 14.91
N LEU A 41 9.81 -24.61 14.27
CA LEU A 41 9.32 -25.02 12.94
C LEU A 41 7.80 -25.19 12.90
N ASN A 42 7.17 -24.68 11.83
CA ASN A 42 5.71 -24.64 11.59
C ASN A 42 4.92 -23.68 12.47
N GLU A 43 5.59 -22.93 13.34
CA GLU A 43 4.92 -21.85 14.04
C GLU A 43 4.64 -20.69 13.08
N SER A 44 3.56 -19.96 13.37
CA SER A 44 3.09 -18.88 12.50
C SER A 44 3.08 -17.54 13.24
N TYR A 45 3.17 -16.48 12.45
CA TYR A 45 3.00 -15.12 12.92
C TYR A 45 2.17 -14.34 11.89
N ALA A 46 1.43 -13.37 12.38
CA ALA A 46 0.65 -12.48 11.55
C ALA A 46 0.46 -11.14 12.24
N GLY A 47 0.25 -10.09 11.47
CA GLY A 47 0.03 -8.78 12.03
C GLY A 47 -0.44 -7.77 11.01
N SER A 48 -0.55 -6.54 11.47
CA SER A 48 -0.88 -5.39 10.66
C SER A 48 -0.12 -4.17 11.14
N PHE A 49 0.18 -3.28 10.22
CA PHE A 49 0.73 -1.96 10.52
C PHE A 49 0.16 -0.91 9.57
N SER A 50 0.30 0.34 9.96
CA SER A 50 -0.05 1.48 9.11
C SER A 50 1.03 2.56 9.17
N PHE A 51 1.17 3.34 8.10
CA PHE A 51 2.07 4.49 8.04
C PHE A 51 1.53 5.54 7.06
N ASP A 52 1.88 6.80 7.27
CA ASP A 52 1.63 7.89 6.32
C ASP A 52 2.73 7.93 5.25
N ASP A 53 2.34 7.80 3.98
CA ASP A 53 3.27 7.84 2.84
C ASP A 53 3.58 9.26 2.33
N ALA A 54 3.09 10.31 3.01
CA ALA A 54 3.31 11.71 2.66
C ALA A 54 4.78 12.10 2.41
N ALA A 55 5.70 11.45 3.14
CA ALA A 55 7.11 11.76 3.12
C ALA A 55 7.90 11.02 2.02
N LEU A 56 7.27 10.08 1.31
CA LEU A 56 7.93 9.34 0.22
C LEU A 56 8.19 10.25 -0.98
N THR A 57 9.43 10.21 -1.45
CA THR A 57 9.90 10.87 -2.67
C THR A 57 9.98 9.89 -3.84
N GLY A 58 10.05 8.59 -3.58
CA GLY A 58 10.13 7.52 -4.57
C GLY A 58 11.53 7.34 -5.17
N ALA A 59 12.57 7.82 -4.49
CA ALA A 59 13.94 7.79 -4.99
C ALA A 59 14.96 7.53 -3.86
N GLY A 60 15.89 6.60 -4.12
CA GLY A 60 16.88 6.17 -3.14
C GLY A 60 16.27 5.36 -2.00
N ALA A 61 17.04 5.18 -0.92
CA ALA A 61 16.58 4.50 0.28
C ALA A 61 15.79 5.46 1.18
N GLU A 62 14.58 5.07 1.54
CA GLU A 62 13.65 5.86 2.35
C GLU A 62 13.11 5.01 3.50
N TRP A 63 13.04 5.61 4.70
CA TRP A 63 12.55 4.96 5.92
C TRP A 63 11.46 5.81 6.56
N LEU A 64 10.33 5.18 6.89
CA LEU A 64 9.20 5.86 7.51
C LEU A 64 8.78 5.12 8.77
N ALA A 65 8.58 5.86 9.85
CA ALA A 65 8.01 5.32 11.07
C ALA A 65 6.55 4.87 10.84
N VAL A 66 6.15 3.79 11.50
CA VAL A 66 4.76 3.32 11.47
C VAL A 66 3.90 4.07 12.48
N ASP A 67 2.65 4.36 12.12
CA ASP A 67 1.65 4.97 13.00
C ASP A 67 1.02 3.95 13.94
N SER A 68 0.83 2.72 13.46
CA SER A 68 0.28 1.62 14.25
C SER A 68 0.96 0.31 13.90
N LEU A 69 1.09 -0.58 14.89
CA LEU A 69 1.65 -1.91 14.72
C LEU A 69 0.98 -2.87 15.71
N SER A 70 0.56 -4.02 15.20
CA SER A 70 0.07 -5.13 16.01
C SER A 70 0.53 -6.44 15.39
N ILE A 71 1.30 -7.23 16.13
CA ILE A 71 1.87 -8.51 15.71
C ILE A 71 1.40 -9.58 16.67
N THR A 72 0.96 -10.72 16.15
CA THR A 72 0.68 -11.92 16.94
C THR A 72 1.73 -12.97 16.62
N PHE A 73 2.44 -13.41 17.65
CA PHE A 73 3.43 -14.49 17.57
C PHE A 73 3.42 -15.27 18.88
N MET A 74 3.44 -16.61 18.83
CA MET A 74 3.43 -17.46 20.04
C MET A 74 2.26 -17.18 20.99
N GLY A 75 1.09 -16.80 20.44
CA GLY A 75 -0.09 -16.44 21.23
C GLY A 75 0.03 -15.13 22.02
N SER A 76 1.12 -14.39 21.84
CA SER A 76 1.34 -13.05 22.43
C SER A 76 1.14 -11.97 21.36
N THR A 77 0.69 -10.79 21.80
CA THR A 77 0.56 -9.61 20.94
C THR A 77 1.66 -8.61 21.25
N PHE A 78 2.35 -8.16 20.21
CA PHE A 78 3.41 -7.16 20.26
C PHE A 78 3.00 -5.91 19.49
N THR A 79 3.36 -4.76 20.01
CA THR A 79 3.05 -3.43 19.48
C THR A 79 4.32 -2.60 19.40
N GLN A 80 4.22 -1.36 18.94
CA GLN A 80 5.36 -0.43 18.94
C GLN A 80 5.99 -0.23 20.33
N ALA A 81 5.22 -0.42 21.40
CA ALA A 81 5.72 -0.28 22.77
C ALA A 81 6.70 -1.40 23.16
N ASP A 82 6.73 -2.50 22.40
CA ASP A 82 7.57 -3.67 22.65
C ASP A 82 8.88 -3.62 21.84
N ALA A 83 9.16 -2.51 21.15
CA ALA A 83 10.38 -2.33 20.38
C ALA A 83 11.64 -2.56 21.24
N ALA A 84 12.66 -3.16 20.62
CA ALA A 84 14.00 -3.24 21.18
C ALA A 84 14.55 -1.86 21.58
N VAL A 85 15.48 -1.84 22.53
CA VAL A 85 16.07 -0.58 23.04
C VAL A 85 16.74 0.17 21.89
N ASP A 86 16.50 1.48 21.82
CA ASP A 86 17.00 2.38 20.76
C ASP A 86 16.55 1.98 19.33
N SER A 87 15.47 1.19 19.21
CA SER A 87 14.85 0.80 17.94
C SER A 87 13.42 1.32 17.85
N ILE A 88 12.94 1.49 16.62
CA ILE A 88 11.56 1.85 16.31
C ILE A 88 11.04 0.95 15.18
N ALA A 89 9.71 0.87 15.06
CA ALA A 89 9.08 0.17 13.94
C ALA A 89 9.03 1.09 12.72
N GLU A 90 9.64 0.65 11.62
CA GLU A 90 9.77 1.44 10.40
C GLU A 90 9.50 0.59 9.17
N VAL A 91 9.07 1.23 8.08
CA VAL A 91 8.99 0.61 6.76
C VAL A 91 10.13 1.12 5.87
N GLY A 92 10.71 0.20 5.09
CA GLY A 92 11.75 0.50 4.14
C GLY A 92 11.22 0.61 2.71
N TYR A 93 11.74 1.59 1.97
CA TYR A 93 11.54 1.76 0.54
C TYR A 93 12.87 1.95 -0.17
N TYR A 94 12.97 1.46 -1.41
CA TYR A 94 14.11 1.74 -2.30
C TYR A 94 13.63 2.04 -3.71
N ASP A 95 13.92 3.23 -4.23
CA ASP A 95 13.48 3.69 -5.55
C ASP A 95 11.96 3.46 -5.78
N GLY A 96 11.17 3.71 -4.74
CA GLY A 96 9.71 3.52 -4.73
C GLY A 96 9.22 2.08 -4.56
N ALA A 97 10.12 1.09 -4.51
CA ALA A 97 9.77 -0.29 -4.19
C ALA A 97 9.69 -0.49 -2.67
N PHE A 98 8.63 -1.16 -2.21
CA PHE A 98 8.44 -1.50 -0.79
C PHE A 98 9.36 -2.67 -0.41
N LEU A 99 10.19 -2.48 0.62
CA LEU A 99 11.15 -3.48 1.12
C LEU A 99 10.59 -4.32 2.29
N GLY A 100 9.62 -3.79 3.02
CA GLY A 100 9.05 -4.45 4.20
C GLY A 100 9.06 -3.60 5.47
N LEU A 101 8.60 -4.21 6.55
CA LEU A 101 8.68 -3.73 7.93
C LEU A 101 10.03 -4.14 8.54
N SER A 102 10.71 -3.19 9.16
CA SER A 102 11.83 -3.37 10.07
C SER A 102 11.32 -3.22 11.51
N PHE A 103 11.43 -4.26 12.31
CA PHE A 103 11.00 -4.23 13.71
C PHE A 103 11.67 -5.34 14.52
N SER A 104 12.19 -5.00 15.70
CA SER A 104 12.86 -5.94 16.59
C SER A 104 12.25 -5.89 18.00
N VAL A 105 12.16 -7.05 18.64
CA VAL A 105 11.67 -7.22 20.02
C VAL A 105 12.64 -8.11 20.79
N ASP A 106 13.25 -7.56 21.84
CA ASP A 106 14.25 -8.25 22.67
C ASP A 106 13.70 -8.76 24.00
N SER A 107 12.62 -8.15 24.51
CA SER A 107 12.05 -8.46 25.84
C SER A 107 11.04 -9.61 25.84
N ALA A 108 10.79 -10.23 24.68
CA ALA A 108 9.86 -11.34 24.54
C ALA A 108 10.44 -12.65 25.09
N ALA A 109 9.57 -13.62 25.41
CA ALA A 109 10.00 -14.99 25.71
C ALA A 109 10.76 -15.63 24.54
N TYR A 110 10.44 -15.20 23.32
CA TYR A 110 11.14 -15.53 22.09
C TYR A 110 11.47 -14.23 21.36
N PRO A 111 12.68 -13.66 21.56
CA PRO A 111 13.12 -12.48 20.83
C PRO A 111 13.06 -12.70 19.32
N PHE A 112 12.65 -11.67 18.59
CA PHE A 112 12.50 -11.76 17.15
C PHE A 112 12.81 -10.45 16.44
N THR A 113 13.06 -10.55 15.15
CA THR A 113 13.27 -9.41 14.26
C THR A 113 12.62 -9.68 12.90
N PHE A 114 11.94 -8.67 12.38
CA PHE A 114 11.54 -8.57 10.98
C PHE A 114 12.63 -7.83 10.23
N VAL A 115 13.18 -8.47 9.19
CA VAL A 115 14.22 -7.94 8.33
C VAL A 115 13.61 -7.61 6.99
N THR A 116 13.84 -6.38 6.52
CA THR A 116 13.41 -5.94 5.19
C THR A 116 14.18 -6.64 4.10
N GLY A 117 13.60 -6.72 2.91
CA GLY A 117 14.33 -7.16 1.74
C GLY A 117 15.28 -6.10 1.19
N SER A 118 16.07 -6.48 0.20
CA SER A 118 17.15 -5.65 -0.36
C SER A 118 16.69 -4.78 -1.53
N VAL A 119 15.70 -5.26 -2.30
CA VAL A 119 15.17 -4.60 -3.52
C VAL A 119 13.65 -4.57 -3.50
N ASP A 120 13.03 -5.63 -3.00
CA ASP A 120 11.59 -5.77 -2.80
C ASP A 120 11.36 -6.66 -1.57
N THR A 121 10.13 -7.14 -1.35
CA THR A 121 9.82 -7.99 -0.19
C THR A 121 10.18 -9.48 -0.37
N SER A 122 10.75 -9.90 -1.49
CA SER A 122 10.97 -11.33 -1.80
C SER A 122 12.04 -12.00 -0.94
N ASP A 123 13.01 -11.21 -0.46
CA ASP A 123 14.06 -11.63 0.47
C ASP A 123 13.84 -11.11 1.89
N ALA A 124 12.68 -10.47 2.16
CA ALA A 124 12.30 -10.10 3.52
C ALA A 124 11.97 -11.35 4.35
N PHE A 125 12.39 -11.37 5.61
CA PHE A 125 12.23 -12.55 6.46
C PHE A 125 12.03 -12.19 7.94
N PHE A 126 11.48 -13.16 8.67
CA PHE A 126 11.39 -13.14 10.11
C PHE A 126 12.50 -14.00 10.70
N THR A 127 13.08 -13.57 11.82
CA THR A 127 14.11 -14.35 12.50
C THR A 127 14.00 -14.23 14.01
N THR A 128 14.49 -15.26 14.69
CA THR A 128 14.72 -15.35 16.13
C THR A 128 16.15 -15.87 16.32
N ASP A 129 16.61 -15.97 17.57
CA ASP A 129 17.94 -16.52 17.88
C ASP A 129 18.21 -17.93 17.31
N SER A 130 17.17 -18.71 17.01
CA SER A 130 17.31 -20.12 16.60
C SER A 130 16.46 -20.55 15.42
N SER A 131 15.67 -19.63 14.85
CA SER A 131 14.68 -19.94 13.82
C SER A 131 14.52 -18.80 12.82
N SER A 132 14.08 -19.13 11.61
CA SER A 132 13.76 -18.17 10.55
C SER A 132 12.45 -18.55 9.86
N GLY A 133 11.78 -17.56 9.29
CA GLY A 133 10.53 -17.75 8.56
C GLY A 133 10.37 -16.76 7.41
N SER A 134 9.51 -17.14 6.48
CA SER A 134 9.16 -16.33 5.30
C SER A 134 8.17 -15.21 5.64
N LEU A 135 8.24 -14.09 4.93
CA LEU A 135 7.37 -12.95 5.20
C LEU A 135 6.56 -12.58 3.96
N THR A 136 5.24 -12.54 4.09
CA THR A 136 4.34 -12.13 3.00
C THR A 136 3.54 -10.93 3.44
N TYR A 137 3.50 -9.91 2.58
CA TYR A 137 2.77 -8.67 2.81
C TYR A 137 1.55 -8.58 1.88
N ALA A 138 0.46 -8.05 2.41
CA ALA A 138 -0.73 -7.70 1.66
C ALA A 138 -1.12 -6.25 2.01
N ALA A 139 -0.96 -5.35 1.04
CA ALA A 139 -1.45 -3.98 1.15
C ALA A 139 -2.99 -3.98 1.15
N ALA A 140 -3.60 -3.09 1.94
CA ALA A 140 -5.02 -2.83 1.88
C ALA A 140 -5.36 -2.24 0.50
N VAL A 141 -6.26 -2.90 -0.22
CA VAL A 141 -6.74 -2.48 -1.54
C VAL A 141 -7.33 -1.06 -1.45
N PRO A 142 -7.06 -0.15 -2.41
CA PRO A 142 -7.60 1.22 -2.41
C PRO A 142 -9.12 1.23 -2.21
N GLU A 143 -9.59 2.15 -1.36
CA GLU A 143 -10.99 2.21 -0.96
C GLU A 143 -11.95 2.38 -2.17
N PRO A 144 -13.20 1.88 -2.09
CA PRO A 144 -14.17 1.85 -3.20
C PRO A 144 -14.46 3.20 -3.87
N LYS A 145 -14.17 4.31 -3.19
CA LYS A 145 -14.40 5.68 -3.66
C LYS A 145 -13.66 6.00 -4.97
N ASP A 146 -12.48 5.42 -5.21
CA ASP A 146 -11.71 5.67 -6.44
C ASP A 146 -12.36 5.02 -7.66
N TRP A 147 -12.90 3.80 -7.49
CA TRP A 147 -13.63 3.09 -8.55
C TRP A 147 -15.01 3.69 -8.79
N MET A 148 -15.66 4.19 -7.73
CA MET A 148 -16.93 4.89 -7.85
C MET A 148 -16.80 6.19 -8.63
N LEU A 149 -15.68 6.92 -8.55
CA LEU A 149 -15.43 8.10 -9.38
C LEU A 149 -15.25 7.73 -10.87
N ILE A 150 -14.54 6.63 -11.16
CA ILE A 150 -14.41 6.11 -12.52
C ILE A 150 -15.79 5.70 -13.08
N LEU A 151 -16.58 4.97 -12.30
CA LEU A 151 -17.94 4.54 -12.68
C LEU A 151 -18.90 5.72 -12.82
N ALA A 152 -18.85 6.71 -11.92
CA ALA A 152 -19.65 7.93 -12.00
C ALA A 152 -19.28 8.74 -13.25
N GLY A 153 -17.98 8.82 -13.59
CA GLY A 153 -17.49 9.44 -14.81
C GLY A 153 -18.05 8.78 -16.08
N ILE A 154 -17.99 7.45 -16.16
CA ILE A 154 -18.54 6.69 -17.30
C ILE A 154 -20.08 6.86 -17.38
N GLY A 155 -20.77 6.84 -16.24
CA GLY A 155 -22.22 7.03 -16.17
C GLY A 155 -22.66 8.40 -16.70
N LEU A 156 -21.94 9.47 -16.36
CA LEU A 156 -22.20 10.83 -16.83
C LEU A 156 -22.04 10.95 -18.35
N VAL A 157 -21.00 10.33 -18.92
CA VAL A 157 -20.78 10.29 -20.37
C VAL A 157 -21.92 9.55 -21.08
N GLY A 158 -22.36 8.41 -20.54
CA GLY A 158 -23.51 7.66 -21.07
C GLY A 158 -24.78 8.49 -21.14
N VAL A 159 -25.11 9.23 -20.07
CA VAL A 159 -26.28 10.12 -20.01
C VAL A 159 -26.17 11.27 -21.00
N MET A 160 -24.99 11.84 -21.20
CA MET A 160 -24.78 12.93 -22.17
C MET A 160 -24.95 12.46 -23.62
N VAL A 161 -24.45 11.27 -23.97
CA VAL A 161 -24.62 10.67 -25.30
C VAL A 161 -26.09 10.37 -25.59
N GLU A 162 -26.81 9.83 -24.60
CA GLU A 162 -28.24 9.54 -24.69
C GLU A 162 -29.06 10.82 -24.92
N ARG A 163 -28.76 11.89 -24.18
CA ARG A 163 -29.42 13.20 -24.34
C ARG A 163 -29.09 13.87 -25.69
N GLY A 164 -27.90 13.64 -26.23
CA GLY A 164 -27.49 14.13 -27.55
C GLY A 164 -28.26 13.48 -28.70
N LYS A 165 -28.54 12.17 -28.60
CA LYS A 165 -29.35 11.45 -29.59
C LYS A 165 -30.81 11.92 -29.60
N ARG A 166 -31.40 12.16 -28.44
CA ARG A 166 -32.82 12.57 -28.31
C ARG A 166 -33.11 14.00 -28.78
N ARG A 167 -32.10 14.87 -28.89
CA ARG A 167 -32.25 16.25 -29.40
C ARG A 167 -32.15 16.37 -30.93
N ARG A 168 -31.82 15.29 -31.63
CA ARG A 168 -31.69 15.25 -33.10
C ARG A 168 -32.86 14.54 -33.81
N VAL A 169 -33.86 14.10 -33.06
CA VAL A 169 -35.17 13.63 -33.56
C VAL A 169 -36.17 14.76 -33.41
#